data_AF-A0A2M7KA00-F1
#
_entry.id   AF-A0A2M7KA00-F1
#
_cell.length_a   1.000
_cell.length_b   1.000
_cell.length_c   1.000
_cell.angle_alpha   90.00
_cell.angle_beta   90.00
_cell.angle_gamma   90.00
#
_symmetry.space_group_name_H-M   'P 1'
#
loop_
_entity.id
_entity.type
_entity.pdbx_description
1 polymer ?
#
loop_
_entity_poly.entity_id
_entity_poly.type
_entity_poly.pdbx_seq_one_letter_code
_entity_poly.pdbx_strand_id
1 'polypeptide(L)'
;MDPEFLEKIIQKPIPLPAIEQQYIDQFLDNHIEKLFDELVISKERREKLNKTFSLIYQTQVKKIFKTLRRVKRYLNGLRSTLPPIKNEVNLHDFLILEVIRVFYSRIYHDIWHNPWFYIPSKWSTEIYFLSPFAYLEANKKYKLINEHINEFIKNEKEGEVIKELLKDIFFIEVKNALSGGGIEYGSDMAASYRAEKRITHPESFRKYFMLKVPSSDISDDFIEITLDAWLSTENVKKENVISKTIFELQKKSILSKFFNKLKVFIDRIPKEAIYEIIRVIYKNAGKFSIKGEGSIGGSEYHNSISLLLLLVNDKIEKDKIQSVLEEVVMDTQYLPFAVLIVHLCQRRGGGLFHNIYESVNLDKLQNEVANRLKKYFVDEKRDIFEEITEKDGGCIFVLYQWGSNWEIFKGNNNKIVNKYVLSLIGDDAKKFVKFLMSQKGITFSDDTVFSLKEINRIYSIADLNKLAEKFKDDPTLSSKEKETIEIFLKTYKDFKKNE
;
A
#
# COMPACT_ATOMS: atom_id res chain seq x y z
N MET A 1 7.32 -21.35 -83.22
CA MET A 1 8.11 -21.46 -81.99
C MET A 1 7.13 -21.48 -80.85
N ASP A 2 7.11 -22.59 -80.14
CA ASP A 2 6.02 -23.04 -79.29
C ASP A 2 5.78 -22.17 -78.03
N PRO A 3 4.50 -21.90 -77.68
CA PRO A 3 4.08 -21.33 -76.39
C PRO A 3 4.08 -22.36 -75.24
N GLU A 4 5.00 -23.33 -75.25
CA GLU A 4 4.91 -24.54 -74.43
C GLU A 4 5.92 -24.59 -73.26
N PHE A 5 6.33 -23.44 -72.70
CA PHE A 5 7.28 -23.39 -71.58
C PHE A 5 6.90 -22.43 -70.45
N LEU A 6 5.61 -22.33 -70.14
CA LEU A 6 5.14 -21.87 -68.82
C LEU A 6 4.51 -23.06 -68.10
N GLU A 7 5.36 -23.99 -67.67
CA GLU A 7 4.99 -25.00 -66.69
C GLU A 7 4.50 -24.30 -65.42
N LYS A 8 3.17 -24.30 -65.31
CA LYS A 8 2.35 -23.97 -64.16
C LYS A 8 2.94 -24.68 -62.93
N ILE A 9 3.61 -23.94 -62.05
CA ILE A 9 3.92 -24.44 -60.69
C ILE A 9 2.58 -24.58 -59.95
N ILE A 10 1.91 -25.71 -60.16
CA ILE A 10 0.74 -26.10 -59.39
C ILE A 10 1.29 -26.57 -58.05
N GLN A 11 1.28 -25.69 -57.05
CA GLN A 11 1.41 -26.11 -55.66
C GLN A 11 0.18 -26.97 -55.32
N LYS A 12 0.24 -28.26 -55.61
CA LYS A 12 -0.78 -29.23 -55.21
C LYS A 12 -0.63 -29.40 -53.69
N PRO A 13 -1.58 -28.93 -52.87
CA PRO A 13 -1.47 -29.12 -51.43
C PRO A 13 -1.58 -30.61 -51.14
N ILE A 14 -0.48 -31.22 -50.69
CA ILE A 14 -0.48 -32.60 -50.20
C ILE A 14 -1.25 -32.56 -48.86
N PRO A 15 -2.42 -33.20 -48.74
CA PRO A 15 -3.12 -33.27 -47.47
C PRO A 15 -2.26 -34.10 -46.51
N LEU A 16 -1.69 -33.44 -45.51
CA LEU A 16 -0.98 -34.14 -44.43
C LEU A 16 -2.00 -35.00 -43.66
N PRO A 17 -1.67 -36.25 -43.29
CA PRO A 17 -2.54 -37.08 -42.47
C PRO A 17 -2.87 -36.37 -41.15
N ALA A 18 -4.09 -36.58 -40.65
CA ALA A 18 -4.53 -36.02 -39.39
C ALA A 18 -3.61 -36.53 -38.25
N ILE A 19 -2.98 -35.61 -37.53
CA ILE A 19 -2.14 -35.93 -36.36
C ILE A 19 -3.05 -36.18 -35.17
N GLU A 20 -2.81 -37.25 -34.42
CA GLU A 20 -3.57 -37.50 -33.18
C GLU A 20 -3.31 -36.38 -32.16
N GLN A 21 -4.37 -35.95 -31.47
CA GLN A 21 -4.30 -34.84 -30.52
C GLN A 21 -3.25 -35.07 -29.41
N GLN A 22 -3.00 -36.33 -29.02
CA GLN A 22 -1.99 -36.69 -28.04
C GLN A 22 -0.57 -36.22 -28.45
N TYR A 23 -0.21 -36.34 -29.74
CA TYR A 23 1.10 -35.84 -30.21
C TYR A 23 1.18 -34.31 -30.18
N ILE A 24 0.06 -33.61 -30.39
CA ILE A 24 0.01 -32.15 -30.29
C ILE A 24 0.17 -31.71 -28.83
N ASP A 25 -0.51 -32.39 -27.91
CA ASP A 25 -0.43 -32.14 -26.46
C ASP A 25 1.01 -32.38 -25.97
N GLN A 26 1.61 -33.55 -26.29
CA GLN A 26 3.01 -33.86 -25.95
C GLN A 26 4.01 -32.86 -26.57
N PHE A 27 3.76 -32.42 -27.81
CA PHE A 27 4.61 -31.42 -28.45
C PHE A 27 4.56 -30.08 -27.69
N LEU A 28 3.38 -29.64 -27.27
CA LEU A 28 3.23 -28.42 -26.47
C LEU A 28 3.95 -28.56 -25.13
N ASP A 29 3.66 -29.62 -24.37
CA ASP A 29 4.20 -29.84 -23.03
C ASP A 29 5.74 -29.85 -23.04
N ASN A 30 6.35 -30.60 -23.96
CA ASN A 30 7.81 -30.66 -24.10
C ASN A 30 8.44 -29.28 -24.39
N HIS A 31 7.77 -28.45 -25.20
CA HIS A 31 8.30 -27.12 -25.54
C HIS A 31 8.08 -26.08 -24.44
N ILE A 32 7.02 -26.23 -23.64
CA ILE A 32 6.78 -25.40 -22.45
C ILE A 32 7.81 -25.74 -21.37
N GLU A 33 8.05 -27.03 -21.09
CA GLU A 33 9.07 -27.43 -20.11
C GLU A 33 10.46 -26.94 -20.52
N LYS A 34 10.83 -27.10 -21.78
CA LYS A 34 12.10 -26.55 -22.30
C LYS A 34 12.19 -25.03 -22.13
N LEU A 35 11.11 -24.29 -22.40
CA LEU A 35 11.09 -22.85 -22.19
C LEU A 35 11.22 -22.49 -20.70
N PHE A 36 10.57 -23.24 -19.82
CA PHE A 36 10.67 -23.02 -18.38
C PHE A 36 12.07 -23.33 -17.84
N ASP A 37 12.77 -24.32 -18.39
CA ASP A 37 14.17 -24.60 -18.10
C ASP A 37 15.07 -23.45 -18.56
N GLU A 38 14.91 -22.98 -19.80
CA GLU A 38 15.63 -21.83 -20.36
C GLU A 38 15.42 -20.56 -19.51
N LEU A 39 14.20 -20.36 -19.00
CA LEU A 39 13.83 -19.23 -18.16
C LEU A 39 14.10 -19.45 -16.67
N VAL A 40 14.61 -20.61 -16.27
CA VAL A 40 14.89 -20.95 -14.86
C VAL A 40 13.65 -20.70 -13.96
N ILE A 41 12.47 -21.12 -14.43
CA ILE A 41 11.24 -21.04 -13.62
C ILE A 41 11.35 -22.05 -12.47
N SER A 42 11.21 -21.57 -11.23
CA SER A 42 11.35 -22.38 -10.03
C SER A 42 10.36 -23.55 -10.00
N LYS A 43 10.78 -24.66 -9.36
CA LYS A 43 9.98 -25.88 -9.22
C LYS A 43 8.61 -25.61 -8.58
N GLU A 44 8.58 -24.80 -7.52
CA GLU A 44 7.34 -24.40 -6.82
C GLU A 44 6.33 -23.74 -7.77
N ARG A 45 6.80 -22.82 -8.63
CA ARG A 45 5.93 -22.12 -9.59
C ARG A 45 5.38 -23.07 -10.65
N ARG A 46 6.18 -24.03 -11.12
CA ARG A 46 5.73 -25.07 -12.06
C ARG A 46 4.69 -25.99 -11.42
N GLU A 47 4.92 -26.43 -10.18
CA GLU A 47 3.95 -27.25 -9.45
C GLU A 47 2.63 -26.52 -9.21
N LYS A 48 2.68 -25.24 -8.81
CA LYS A 48 1.48 -24.40 -8.66
C LYS A 48 0.73 -24.27 -9.99
N LEU A 49 1.44 -24.05 -11.09
CA LEU A 49 0.86 -23.99 -12.43
C LEU A 49 0.19 -25.31 -12.82
N ASN A 50 0.88 -26.45 -12.64
CA ASN A 50 0.35 -27.76 -13.02
C ASN A 50 -0.96 -28.08 -12.30
N LYS A 51 -1.09 -27.69 -11.04
CA LYS A 51 -2.33 -27.85 -10.25
C LYS A 51 -3.50 -27.03 -10.80
N THR A 52 -3.25 -25.83 -11.32
CA THR A 52 -4.32 -24.91 -11.75
C THR A 52 -4.62 -24.99 -13.24
N PHE A 53 -3.60 -25.16 -14.09
CA PHE A 53 -3.72 -25.05 -15.54
C PHE A 53 -4.25 -26.33 -16.22
N SER A 54 -4.07 -27.51 -15.60
CA SER A 54 -4.46 -28.79 -16.20
C SER A 54 -5.95 -28.85 -16.58
N LEU A 55 -6.82 -28.36 -15.70
CA LEU A 55 -8.27 -28.40 -15.93
C LEU A 55 -8.70 -27.49 -17.09
N ILE A 56 -8.26 -26.23 -17.08
CA ILE A 56 -8.59 -25.27 -18.14
C ILE A 56 -7.95 -25.69 -19.48
N TYR A 57 -6.79 -26.34 -19.44
CA TYR A 57 -6.18 -26.92 -20.63
C TYR A 57 -7.08 -27.97 -21.28
N GLN A 58 -7.43 -29.02 -20.52
CA GLN A 58 -8.20 -30.15 -21.05
C GLN A 58 -9.61 -29.73 -21.50
N THR A 59 -10.23 -28.81 -20.75
CA THR A 59 -11.61 -28.39 -21.01
C THR A 59 -11.74 -27.32 -22.09
N GLN A 60 -10.77 -26.40 -22.22
CA GLN A 60 -10.88 -25.24 -23.09
C GLN A 60 -9.69 -25.09 -24.05
N VAL A 61 -8.46 -24.94 -23.56
CA VAL A 61 -7.30 -24.58 -24.41
C VAL A 61 -7.03 -25.66 -25.48
N LYS A 62 -7.23 -26.94 -25.16
CA LYS A 62 -7.12 -28.07 -26.10
C LYS A 62 -8.09 -27.98 -27.30
N LYS A 63 -9.19 -27.24 -27.18
CA LYS A 63 -10.11 -26.99 -28.29
C LYS A 63 -9.51 -26.04 -29.34
N ILE A 64 -8.56 -25.19 -28.92
CA ILE A 64 -7.87 -24.21 -29.78
C ILE A 64 -6.67 -24.86 -30.46
N PHE A 65 -5.91 -25.70 -29.75
CA PHE A 65 -4.72 -26.37 -30.26
C PHE A 65 -5.02 -27.63 -31.09
N LYS A 66 -5.69 -27.44 -32.23
CA LYS A 66 -6.03 -28.53 -33.18
C LYS A 66 -4.93 -28.86 -34.20
N THR A 67 -3.90 -28.03 -34.31
CA THR A 67 -2.80 -28.25 -35.27
C THR A 67 -1.46 -27.83 -34.66
N LEU A 68 -0.38 -28.49 -35.09
CA LEU A 68 0.99 -28.10 -34.74
C LEU A 68 1.28 -26.64 -35.15
N ARG A 69 0.67 -26.14 -36.23
CA ARG A 69 0.83 -24.73 -36.65
C ARG A 69 0.29 -23.77 -35.60
N ARG A 70 -0.88 -24.03 -35.00
CA ARG A 70 -1.44 -23.19 -33.94
C ARG A 70 -0.53 -23.26 -32.70
N VAL A 71 -0.11 -24.45 -32.28
CA VAL A 71 0.81 -24.61 -31.14
C VAL A 71 2.14 -23.86 -31.35
N LYS A 72 2.77 -24.00 -32.52
CA LYS A 72 4.02 -23.27 -32.85
C LYS A 72 3.84 -21.76 -32.79
N ARG A 73 2.72 -21.21 -33.30
CA ARG A 73 2.43 -19.77 -33.21
C ARG A 73 2.36 -19.30 -31.76
N TYR A 74 1.67 -20.06 -30.90
CA TYR A 74 1.57 -19.77 -29.48
C TYR A 74 2.94 -19.82 -28.77
N LEU A 75 3.71 -20.89 -28.99
CA LEU A 75 5.05 -21.04 -28.41
C LEU A 75 6.01 -19.93 -28.85
N ASN A 76 5.97 -19.51 -30.11
CA ASN A 76 6.79 -18.39 -30.61
C ASN A 76 6.41 -17.07 -29.93
N GLY A 77 5.10 -16.86 -29.70
CA GLY A 77 4.60 -15.73 -28.94
C GLY A 77 5.14 -15.73 -27.51
N LEU A 78 4.95 -16.83 -26.77
CA LEU A 78 5.45 -17.01 -25.40
C LEU A 78 6.96 -16.76 -25.28
N ARG A 79 7.75 -17.33 -26.20
CA ARG A 79 9.21 -17.17 -26.24
C ARG A 79 9.63 -15.70 -26.36
N SER A 80 8.78 -14.85 -26.92
CA SER A 80 9.05 -13.42 -27.08
C SER A 80 8.49 -12.58 -25.94
N THR A 81 7.35 -12.97 -25.35
CA THR A 81 6.60 -12.13 -24.40
C THR A 81 6.83 -12.46 -22.94
N LEU A 82 7.04 -13.73 -22.58
CA LEU A 82 7.23 -14.16 -21.20
C LEU A 82 8.59 -13.76 -20.59
N PRO A 83 9.75 -13.86 -21.29
CA PRO A 83 11.05 -13.64 -20.66
C PRO A 83 11.20 -12.34 -19.85
N PRO A 84 10.77 -11.14 -20.33
CA PRO A 84 10.99 -9.89 -19.61
C PRO A 84 10.10 -9.72 -18.36
N ILE A 85 9.03 -10.50 -18.21
CA ILE A 85 8.05 -10.36 -17.13
C ILE A 85 7.80 -11.65 -16.37
N LYS A 86 8.60 -12.71 -16.62
CA LYS A 86 8.40 -14.02 -16.03
C LYS A 86 8.27 -13.99 -14.51
N ASN A 87 8.90 -13.04 -13.83
CA ASN A 87 8.85 -12.90 -12.36
C ASN A 87 7.87 -11.82 -11.89
N GLU A 88 7.15 -11.18 -12.81
CA GLU A 88 6.21 -10.08 -12.53
C GLU A 88 4.75 -10.48 -12.69
N VAL A 89 4.50 -11.67 -13.24
CA VAL A 89 3.16 -12.19 -13.56
C VAL A 89 2.92 -13.58 -13.00
N ASN A 90 1.65 -13.90 -12.82
CA ASN A 90 1.18 -15.24 -12.58
C ASN A 90 1.26 -16.06 -13.88
N LEU A 91 1.93 -17.22 -13.85
CA LEU A 91 2.15 -18.03 -15.05
C LEU A 91 0.83 -18.53 -15.65
N HIS A 92 -0.11 -18.94 -14.80
CA HIS A 92 -1.40 -19.45 -15.26
C HIS A 92 -2.16 -18.40 -16.07
N ASP A 93 -2.31 -17.20 -15.50
CA ASP A 93 -3.00 -16.10 -16.16
C ASP A 93 -2.29 -15.69 -17.45
N PHE A 94 -0.95 -15.67 -17.42
CA PHE A 94 -0.17 -15.26 -18.58
C PHE A 94 -0.28 -16.25 -19.74
N LEU A 95 -0.23 -17.56 -19.46
CA LEU A 95 -0.37 -18.59 -20.49
C LEU A 95 -1.74 -18.52 -21.16
N ILE A 96 -2.81 -18.23 -20.41
CA ILE A 96 -4.16 -18.04 -20.96
C ILE A 96 -4.27 -16.73 -21.73
N LEU A 97 -3.77 -15.62 -21.18
CA LEU A 97 -3.79 -14.34 -21.87
C LEU A 97 -3.04 -14.41 -23.20
N GLU A 98 -1.94 -15.17 -23.27
CA GLU A 98 -1.20 -15.36 -24.50
C GLU A 98 -2.00 -16.15 -25.55
N VAL A 99 -2.82 -17.13 -25.14
CA VAL A 99 -3.78 -17.80 -26.04
C VAL A 99 -4.75 -16.75 -26.61
N ILE A 100 -5.29 -15.88 -25.76
CA ILE A 100 -6.18 -14.79 -26.17
C ILE A 100 -5.47 -13.83 -27.12
N ARG A 101 -4.24 -13.44 -26.83
CA ARG A 101 -3.43 -12.53 -27.67
C ARG A 101 -3.17 -13.09 -29.06
N VAL A 102 -2.83 -14.38 -29.16
CA VAL A 102 -2.41 -15.01 -30.42
C VAL A 102 -3.58 -15.36 -31.34
N PHE A 103 -4.72 -15.76 -30.78
CA PHE A 103 -5.87 -16.24 -31.55
C PHE A 103 -7.08 -15.30 -31.55
N TYR A 104 -7.19 -14.42 -30.55
CA TYR A 104 -8.35 -13.55 -30.33
C TYR A 104 -7.90 -12.10 -30.08
N SER A 105 -7.11 -11.53 -31.00
CA SER A 105 -6.49 -10.21 -30.84
C SER A 105 -7.49 -9.10 -30.52
N ARG A 106 -8.70 -9.16 -31.10
CA ARG A 106 -9.79 -8.22 -30.80
C ARG A 106 -10.15 -8.23 -29.31
N ILE A 107 -10.32 -9.41 -28.72
CA ILE A 107 -10.61 -9.60 -27.28
C ILE A 107 -9.44 -9.07 -26.45
N TYR A 108 -8.20 -9.42 -26.82
CA TYR A 108 -7.00 -8.92 -26.13
C TYR A 108 -6.95 -7.38 -26.09
N HIS A 109 -7.25 -6.72 -27.20
CA HIS A 109 -7.31 -5.26 -27.26
C HIS A 109 -8.44 -4.68 -26.41
N ASP A 110 -9.61 -5.31 -26.39
CA ASP A 110 -10.73 -4.84 -25.56
C ASP A 110 -10.42 -4.92 -24.06
N ILE A 111 -9.79 -6.02 -23.61
CA ILE A 111 -9.34 -6.16 -22.22
C ILE A 111 -8.43 -4.97 -21.84
N TRP A 112 -7.46 -4.64 -22.70
CA TRP A 112 -6.51 -3.57 -22.43
C TRP A 112 -7.16 -2.17 -22.37
N HIS A 113 -8.07 -1.87 -23.31
CA HIS A 113 -8.63 -0.53 -23.43
C HIS A 113 -9.85 -0.30 -22.53
N ASN A 114 -10.54 -1.36 -22.11
CA ASN A 114 -11.74 -1.27 -21.28
C ASN A 114 -11.60 -2.09 -19.97
N PRO A 115 -10.57 -1.84 -19.15
CA PRO A 115 -10.23 -2.68 -17.99
C PRO A 115 -11.35 -2.76 -16.95
N TRP A 116 -12.21 -1.75 -16.83
CA TRP A 116 -13.31 -1.72 -15.86
C TRP A 116 -14.34 -2.84 -16.04
N PHE A 117 -14.42 -3.49 -17.21
CA PHE A 117 -15.26 -4.68 -17.41
C PHE A 117 -14.62 -5.97 -16.91
N TYR A 118 -13.31 -5.99 -16.71
CA TYR A 118 -12.52 -7.19 -16.46
C TYR A 118 -11.94 -7.26 -15.05
N ILE A 119 -11.62 -6.11 -14.44
CA ILE A 119 -10.94 -6.05 -13.14
C ILE A 119 -11.68 -5.17 -12.13
N PRO A 120 -11.54 -5.44 -10.82
CA PRO A 120 -12.28 -4.71 -9.79
C PRO A 120 -11.78 -3.28 -9.64
N SER A 121 -12.66 -2.33 -9.96
CA SER A 121 -12.36 -0.90 -9.82
C SER A 121 -12.11 -0.48 -8.38
N LYS A 122 -12.79 -1.11 -7.42
CA LYS A 122 -12.66 -0.81 -5.97
C LYS A 122 -11.27 -1.12 -5.39
N TRP A 123 -10.44 -1.91 -6.07
CA TRP A 123 -9.10 -2.29 -5.58
C TRP A 123 -8.00 -1.31 -6.02
N SER A 124 -8.35 -0.26 -6.76
CA SER A 124 -7.41 0.80 -7.13
C SER A 124 -8.13 2.14 -7.16
N THR A 125 -7.63 3.11 -6.40
CA THR A 125 -8.17 4.48 -6.41
C THR A 125 -8.19 5.07 -7.82
N GLU A 126 -7.12 4.86 -8.60
CA GLU A 126 -7.02 5.33 -9.98
C GLU A 126 -8.13 4.72 -10.86
N ILE A 127 -8.31 3.40 -10.81
CA ILE A 127 -9.30 2.71 -11.63
C ILE A 127 -10.72 2.99 -11.13
N TYR A 128 -10.92 3.15 -9.83
CA TYR A 128 -12.20 3.53 -9.25
C TYR A 128 -12.70 4.84 -9.86
N PHE A 129 -11.90 5.91 -9.85
CA PHE A 129 -12.34 7.22 -10.35
C PHE A 129 -12.46 7.28 -11.87
N LEU A 130 -11.66 6.50 -12.62
CA LEU A 130 -11.76 6.44 -14.08
C LEU A 130 -12.86 5.48 -14.57
N SER A 131 -13.37 4.61 -13.69
CA SER A 131 -14.35 3.61 -14.07
C SER A 131 -15.73 4.25 -14.30
N PRO A 132 -16.43 3.90 -15.40
CA PRO A 132 -17.83 4.28 -15.58
C PRO A 132 -18.74 3.67 -14.51
N PHE A 133 -18.24 2.73 -13.70
CA PHE A 133 -18.98 2.00 -12.67
C PHE A 133 -18.79 2.52 -11.24
N ALA A 134 -18.01 3.59 -11.03
CA ALA A 134 -17.65 4.08 -9.69
C ALA A 134 -18.85 4.25 -8.74
N TYR A 135 -19.97 4.75 -9.28
CA TYR A 135 -21.19 5.05 -8.51
C TYR A 135 -22.38 4.15 -8.90
N LEU A 136 -22.14 3.06 -9.64
CA LEU A 136 -23.19 2.14 -10.06
C LEU A 136 -23.43 1.04 -9.02
N GLU A 137 -24.71 0.72 -8.81
CA GLU A 137 -25.11 -0.44 -8.02
C GLU A 137 -24.55 -1.74 -8.62
N ALA A 138 -24.14 -2.67 -7.76
CA ALA A 138 -23.46 -3.91 -8.16
C ALA A 138 -24.25 -4.72 -9.22
N ASN A 139 -25.57 -4.84 -9.07
CA ASN A 139 -26.42 -5.58 -10.01
C ASN A 139 -26.43 -4.95 -11.41
N LYS A 140 -26.48 -3.61 -11.49
CA LYS A 140 -26.44 -2.88 -12.77
C LYS A 140 -25.07 -3.01 -13.42
N LYS A 141 -24.00 -2.86 -12.63
CA LYS A 141 -22.62 -3.08 -13.08
C LYS A 141 -22.44 -4.47 -13.71
N TYR A 142 -22.80 -5.54 -12.99
CA TYR A 142 -22.62 -6.90 -13.49
C TYR A 142 -23.48 -7.21 -14.71
N LYS A 143 -24.67 -6.60 -14.83
CA LYS A 143 -25.48 -6.69 -16.05
C LYS A 143 -24.75 -6.09 -17.26
N LEU A 144 -24.18 -4.88 -17.12
CA LEU A 144 -23.41 -4.23 -18.19
C LEU A 144 -22.17 -5.03 -18.58
N ILE A 145 -21.46 -5.62 -17.60
CA ILE A 145 -20.33 -6.51 -17.87
C ILE A 145 -20.78 -7.74 -18.66
N ASN A 146 -21.87 -8.40 -18.25
CA ASN A 146 -22.41 -9.56 -18.95
C ASN A 146 -22.80 -9.22 -20.40
N GLU A 147 -23.49 -8.09 -20.62
CA GLU A 147 -23.87 -7.61 -21.96
C GLU A 147 -22.64 -7.33 -22.83
N HIS A 148 -21.66 -6.59 -22.32
CA HIS A 148 -20.41 -6.27 -23.02
C HIS A 148 -19.67 -7.54 -23.45
N ILE A 149 -19.45 -8.49 -22.52
CA ILE A 149 -18.72 -9.73 -22.83
C ILE A 149 -19.47 -10.57 -23.86
N ASN A 150 -20.79 -10.76 -23.70
CA ASN A 150 -21.58 -11.57 -24.64
C ASN A 150 -21.63 -10.93 -26.04
N GLU A 151 -21.74 -9.61 -26.14
CA GLU A 151 -21.67 -8.90 -27.42
C GLU A 151 -20.32 -9.12 -28.11
N PHE A 152 -19.24 -9.04 -27.34
CA PHE A 152 -17.89 -9.14 -27.88
C PHE A 152 -17.52 -10.54 -28.36
N ILE A 153 -18.04 -11.60 -27.71
CA ILE A 153 -17.80 -12.99 -28.11
C ILE A 153 -18.79 -13.54 -29.14
N LYS A 154 -19.95 -12.90 -29.35
CA LYS A 154 -21.04 -13.42 -30.20
C LYS A 154 -20.61 -13.77 -31.62
N ASN A 155 -19.66 -13.02 -32.18
CA ASN A 155 -19.20 -13.20 -33.55
C ASN A 155 -17.95 -14.10 -33.67
N GLU A 156 -17.42 -14.59 -32.55
CA GLU A 156 -16.25 -15.46 -32.52
C GLU A 156 -16.66 -16.93 -32.62
N LYS A 157 -16.02 -17.69 -33.53
CA LYS A 157 -16.32 -19.12 -33.74
C LYS A 157 -16.15 -19.96 -32.48
N GLU A 158 -15.23 -19.53 -31.60
CA GLU A 158 -14.87 -20.22 -30.36
C GLU A 158 -15.39 -19.42 -29.14
N GLY A 159 -16.51 -18.70 -29.29
CA GLY A 159 -17.06 -17.78 -28.27
C GLY A 159 -17.22 -18.37 -26.87
N GLU A 160 -17.76 -19.60 -26.75
CA GLU A 160 -17.87 -20.28 -25.45
C GLU A 160 -16.51 -20.63 -24.83
N VAL A 161 -15.49 -20.94 -25.65
CA VAL A 161 -14.13 -21.17 -25.16
C VAL A 161 -13.57 -19.85 -24.61
N ILE A 162 -13.71 -18.75 -25.36
CA ILE A 162 -13.28 -17.41 -24.92
C ILE A 162 -13.94 -17.04 -23.59
N LYS A 163 -15.25 -17.27 -23.48
CA LYS A 163 -16.03 -17.01 -22.27
C LYS A 163 -15.45 -17.73 -21.05
N GLU A 164 -15.15 -19.02 -21.16
CA GLU A 164 -14.56 -19.79 -20.05
C GLU A 164 -13.13 -19.36 -19.73
N LEU A 165 -12.31 -19.00 -20.73
CA LEU A 165 -10.97 -18.44 -20.49
C LEU A 165 -11.05 -17.11 -19.73
N LEU A 166 -11.99 -16.23 -20.08
CA LEU A 166 -12.18 -14.95 -19.40
C LEU A 166 -12.70 -15.14 -17.97
N LYS A 167 -13.62 -16.08 -17.73
CA LYS A 167 -14.10 -16.41 -16.36
C LYS A 167 -12.97 -16.93 -15.47
N ASP A 168 -11.98 -17.59 -16.05
CA ASP A 168 -10.88 -18.21 -15.33
C ASP A 168 -9.84 -17.16 -14.87
N ILE A 169 -9.40 -16.26 -15.76
CA ILE A 169 -8.41 -15.23 -15.40
C ILE A 169 -9.02 -13.95 -14.80
N PHE A 170 -10.27 -13.63 -15.12
CA PHE A 170 -11.04 -12.49 -14.57
C PHE A 170 -12.19 -12.97 -13.69
N PHE A 171 -11.85 -13.87 -12.76
CA PHE A 171 -12.81 -14.58 -11.91
C PHE A 171 -13.53 -13.70 -10.88
N ILE A 172 -13.13 -12.44 -10.71
CA ILE A 172 -13.84 -11.49 -9.85
C ILE A 172 -14.99 -10.83 -10.61
N GLU A 173 -14.70 -10.12 -11.69
CA GLU A 173 -15.72 -9.34 -12.40
C GLU A 173 -16.48 -10.18 -13.42
N VAL A 174 -15.74 -10.86 -14.32
CA VAL A 174 -16.34 -11.57 -15.46
C VAL A 174 -17.08 -12.83 -14.99
N LYS A 175 -16.48 -13.63 -14.09
CA LYS A 175 -17.15 -14.82 -13.58
C LYS A 175 -18.40 -14.48 -12.77
N ASN A 176 -18.36 -13.44 -11.93
CA ASN A 176 -19.53 -12.99 -11.18
C ASN A 176 -20.65 -12.52 -12.13
N ALA A 177 -20.30 -11.71 -13.14
CA ALA A 177 -21.25 -11.22 -14.14
C ALA A 177 -21.92 -12.35 -14.94
N LEU A 178 -21.13 -13.36 -15.36
CA LEU A 178 -21.60 -14.43 -16.24
C LEU A 178 -22.26 -15.60 -15.49
N SER A 179 -21.95 -15.80 -14.21
CA SER A 179 -22.45 -16.94 -13.42
C SER A 179 -23.62 -16.57 -12.49
N GLY A 180 -24.08 -15.32 -12.52
CA GLY A 180 -25.24 -14.86 -11.75
C GLY A 180 -25.02 -14.79 -10.23
N GLY A 181 -23.76 -14.78 -9.78
CA GLY A 181 -23.39 -14.77 -8.37
C GLY A 181 -22.55 -13.54 -8.03
N GLY A 182 -23.10 -12.63 -7.22
CA GLY A 182 -22.37 -11.49 -6.67
C GLY A 182 -21.60 -11.88 -5.42
N ILE A 183 -20.57 -12.74 -5.54
CA ILE A 183 -19.67 -12.96 -4.41
C ILE A 183 -18.88 -11.67 -4.23
N GLU A 184 -19.17 -10.93 -3.17
CA GLU A 184 -18.34 -9.81 -2.76
C GLU A 184 -17.03 -10.36 -2.22
N TYR A 185 -15.94 -10.07 -2.91
CA TYR A 185 -14.60 -10.44 -2.47
C TYR A 185 -14.09 -9.36 -1.50
N GLY A 186 -13.88 -9.74 -0.24
CA GLY A 186 -13.33 -8.86 0.81
C GLY A 186 -11.89 -8.40 0.53
N SER A 187 -11.42 -7.43 1.31
CA SER A 187 -10.07 -6.85 1.23
C SER A 187 -8.95 -7.88 1.29
N ASP A 188 -9.13 -8.92 2.11
CA ASP A 188 -8.10 -9.94 2.36
C ASP A 188 -7.83 -10.78 1.10
N MET A 189 -8.86 -10.98 0.27
CA MET A 189 -8.71 -11.66 -1.01
C MET A 189 -7.98 -10.80 -2.04
N ALA A 190 -8.21 -9.47 -2.05
CA ALA A 190 -7.51 -8.56 -2.94
C ALA A 190 -5.99 -8.60 -2.70
N ALA A 191 -5.57 -8.55 -1.43
CA ALA A 191 -4.17 -8.62 -1.04
C ALA A 191 -3.52 -9.95 -1.48
N SER A 192 -4.21 -11.07 -1.27
CA SER A 192 -3.73 -12.39 -1.73
C SER A 192 -3.54 -12.43 -3.25
N TYR A 193 -4.52 -11.99 -4.04
CA TYR A 193 -4.40 -11.96 -5.51
C TYR A 193 -3.32 -11.01 -6.01
N ARG A 194 -3.08 -9.91 -5.28
CA ARG A 194 -1.95 -9.03 -5.55
C ARG A 194 -0.62 -9.72 -5.33
N ALA A 195 -0.44 -10.40 -4.19
CA ALA A 195 0.78 -11.13 -3.86
C ALA A 195 1.04 -12.29 -4.85
N GLU A 196 -0.02 -12.94 -5.32
CA GLU A 196 0.04 -13.97 -6.37
C GLU A 196 0.23 -13.43 -7.79
N LYS A 197 0.32 -12.10 -7.95
CA LYS A 197 0.53 -11.40 -9.23
C LYS A 197 -0.58 -11.67 -10.25
N ARG A 198 -1.81 -11.94 -9.78
CA ARG A 198 -2.96 -12.30 -10.63
C ARG A 198 -3.34 -11.12 -11.54
N ILE A 199 -3.69 -11.40 -12.79
CA ILE A 199 -4.08 -10.36 -13.77
C ILE A 199 -5.31 -9.56 -13.32
N THR A 200 -6.19 -10.17 -12.53
CA THR A 200 -7.40 -9.52 -12.01
C THR A 200 -7.10 -8.37 -11.05
N HIS A 201 -5.90 -8.33 -10.45
CA HIS A 201 -5.54 -7.24 -9.55
C HIS A 201 -5.04 -6.01 -10.34
N PRO A 202 -5.60 -4.80 -10.10
CA PRO A 202 -5.22 -3.57 -10.80
C PRO A 202 -3.71 -3.28 -10.92
N GLU A 203 -2.96 -3.44 -9.83
CA GLU A 203 -1.51 -3.18 -9.84
C GLU A 203 -0.71 -4.19 -10.69
N SER A 204 -1.23 -5.40 -10.89
CA SER A 204 -0.58 -6.43 -11.71
C SER A 204 -0.97 -6.28 -13.18
N PHE A 205 -2.21 -5.89 -13.44
CA PHE A 205 -2.85 -5.85 -14.76
C PHE A 205 -1.96 -5.22 -15.85
N ARG A 206 -1.43 -4.01 -15.60
CA ARG A 206 -0.60 -3.28 -16.59
C ARG A 206 0.64 -4.07 -17.04
N LYS A 207 1.26 -4.86 -16.14
CA LYS A 207 2.48 -5.62 -16.44
C LYS A 207 2.26 -6.70 -17.51
N TYR A 208 1.05 -7.29 -17.54
CA TYR A 208 0.66 -8.31 -18.53
C TYR A 208 0.62 -7.77 -19.96
N PHE A 209 0.24 -6.50 -20.14
CA PHE A 209 0.08 -5.87 -21.45
C PHE A 209 1.32 -5.09 -21.88
N MET A 210 1.99 -4.42 -20.93
CA MET A 210 3.19 -3.64 -21.22
C MET A 210 4.43 -4.52 -21.41
N LEU A 211 4.39 -5.78 -20.96
CA LEU A 211 5.52 -6.71 -20.96
C LEU A 211 6.78 -6.12 -20.30
N LYS A 212 6.57 -5.26 -19.31
CA LYS A 212 7.58 -4.64 -18.45
C LYS A 212 6.94 -4.10 -17.18
N VAL A 213 7.76 -3.87 -16.16
CA VAL A 213 7.35 -3.11 -14.96
C VAL A 213 7.23 -1.63 -15.34
N PRO A 214 6.10 -0.95 -15.04
CA PRO A 214 5.98 0.49 -15.23
C PRO A 214 7.08 1.25 -14.46
N SER A 215 7.59 2.36 -15.01
CA SER A 215 8.61 3.19 -14.35
C SER A 215 8.12 3.84 -13.05
N SER A 216 6.80 3.95 -12.90
CA SER A 216 6.15 4.40 -11.68
C SER A 216 6.08 3.32 -10.59
N ASP A 217 6.36 2.06 -10.90
CA ASP A 217 6.29 0.93 -9.96
C ASP A 217 7.69 0.35 -9.67
N ILE A 218 7.79 -0.44 -8.61
CA ILE A 218 8.96 -1.26 -8.28
C ILE A 218 8.70 -2.71 -8.67
N SER A 219 9.73 -3.37 -9.21
CA SER A 219 9.68 -4.78 -9.61
C SER A 219 9.32 -5.68 -8.43
N ASP A 220 8.40 -6.63 -8.64
CA ASP A 220 8.08 -7.63 -7.62
C ASP A 220 9.26 -8.61 -7.47
N ASP A 221 9.97 -8.94 -8.55
CA ASP A 221 11.19 -9.75 -8.54
C ASP A 221 12.28 -9.13 -7.66
N PHE A 222 12.46 -7.80 -7.75
CA PHE A 222 13.39 -7.07 -6.89
C PHE A 222 13.07 -7.24 -5.40
N ILE A 223 11.78 -7.22 -5.02
CA ILE A 223 11.37 -7.42 -3.62
C ILE A 223 11.71 -8.84 -3.18
N GLU A 224 11.38 -9.84 -4.00
CA GLU A 224 11.64 -11.24 -3.68
C GLU A 224 13.14 -11.54 -3.52
N ILE A 225 13.97 -11.06 -4.45
CA ILE A 225 15.44 -11.17 -4.36
C ILE A 225 15.96 -10.47 -3.09
N THR A 226 15.38 -9.34 -2.71
CA THR A 226 15.75 -8.63 -1.48
C THR A 226 15.40 -9.46 -0.24
N LEU A 227 14.21 -10.06 -0.20
CA LEU A 227 13.79 -10.93 0.91
C LEU A 227 14.65 -12.20 1.00
N ASP A 228 14.99 -12.82 -0.13
CA ASP A 228 15.87 -13.99 -0.19
C ASP A 228 17.29 -13.66 0.27
N ALA A 229 17.78 -12.47 -0.07
CA ALA A 229 19.06 -11.95 0.41
C ALA A 229 19.03 -11.72 1.93
N TRP A 230 17.94 -11.16 2.47
CA TRP A 230 17.77 -10.98 3.92
C TRP A 230 17.65 -12.33 4.65
N LEU A 231 16.98 -13.33 4.07
CA LEU A 231 16.90 -14.69 4.61
C LEU A 231 18.30 -15.32 4.72
N SER A 232 19.09 -15.20 3.65
CA SER A 232 20.42 -15.81 3.52
C SER A 232 21.51 -15.10 4.33
N THR A 233 21.24 -13.88 4.82
CA THR A 233 22.19 -13.09 5.60
C THR A 233 22.28 -13.61 7.04
N GLU A 234 23.50 -13.75 7.56
CA GLU A 234 23.77 -14.06 8.97
C GLU A 234 23.04 -13.10 9.91
N ASN A 235 22.44 -13.61 10.98
CA ASN A 235 21.63 -12.81 11.92
C ASN A 235 22.37 -11.57 12.43
N VAL A 236 23.66 -11.68 12.76
CA VAL A 236 24.49 -10.58 13.26
C VAL A 236 24.70 -9.42 12.27
N LYS A 237 24.50 -9.66 10.96
CA LYS A 237 24.66 -8.65 9.89
C LYS A 237 23.32 -8.17 9.33
N LYS A 238 22.21 -8.81 9.72
CA LYS A 238 20.89 -8.64 9.10
C LYS A 238 20.35 -7.22 9.25
N GLU A 239 20.44 -6.65 10.46
CA GLU A 239 20.08 -5.24 10.74
C GLU A 239 20.79 -4.27 9.79
N ASN A 240 22.11 -4.46 9.64
CA ASN A 240 22.96 -3.61 8.81
C ASN A 240 22.63 -3.73 7.32
N VAL A 241 22.35 -4.94 6.83
CA VAL A 241 21.96 -5.17 5.43
C VAL A 241 20.61 -4.53 5.14
N ILE A 242 19.60 -4.73 6.00
CA ILE A 242 18.27 -4.11 5.87
C ILE A 242 18.38 -2.58 5.89
N SER A 243 19.13 -2.04 6.84
CA SER A 243 19.41 -0.59 6.95
C SER A 243 20.05 -0.04 5.69
N LYS A 244 21.09 -0.71 5.16
CA LYS A 244 21.74 -0.33 3.91
C LYS A 244 20.76 -0.33 2.74
N THR A 245 19.95 -1.38 2.59
CA THR A 245 18.91 -1.46 1.54
C THR A 245 17.94 -0.28 1.64
N ILE A 246 17.42 0.01 2.84
CA ILE A 246 16.48 1.12 3.07
C ILE A 246 17.09 2.46 2.66
N PHE A 247 18.31 2.77 3.09
CA PHE A 247 18.94 4.06 2.78
C PHE A 247 19.42 4.18 1.33
N GLU A 248 19.75 3.08 0.66
CA GLU A 248 20.00 3.09 -0.78
C GLU A 248 18.74 3.38 -1.59
N LEU A 249 17.60 2.81 -1.19
CA LEU A 249 16.31 3.09 -1.83
C LEU A 249 15.80 4.49 -1.52
N GLN A 250 16.12 5.03 -0.34
CA GLN A 250 15.84 6.41 0.02
C GLN A 250 16.58 7.39 -0.91
N LYS A 251 17.88 7.17 -1.14
CA LYS A 251 18.69 7.97 -2.08
C LYS A 251 18.16 7.93 -3.51
N LYS A 252 17.48 6.85 -3.89
CA LYS A 252 16.84 6.67 -5.20
C LYS A 252 15.39 7.19 -5.25
N SER A 253 14.87 7.78 -4.17
CA SER A 253 13.50 8.30 -4.07
C SER A 253 12.41 7.24 -4.32
N ILE A 254 12.68 5.98 -3.99
CA ILE A 254 11.74 4.86 -4.16
C ILE A 254 11.41 4.13 -2.85
N LEU A 255 11.93 4.60 -1.71
CA LEU A 255 11.72 3.96 -0.41
C LEU A 255 10.24 3.86 -0.01
N SER A 256 9.47 4.92 -0.23
CA SER A 256 8.02 4.90 0.07
C SER A 256 7.29 3.76 -0.65
N LYS A 257 7.60 3.54 -1.94
CA LYS A 257 7.05 2.43 -2.74
C LYS A 257 7.53 1.07 -2.23
N PHE A 258 8.80 0.99 -1.83
CA PHE A 258 9.37 -0.22 -1.25
C PHE A 258 8.63 -0.64 0.03
N PHE A 259 8.38 0.29 0.96
CA PHE A 259 7.58 -0.02 2.17
C PHE A 259 6.17 -0.51 1.82
N ASN A 260 5.50 0.12 0.84
CA ASN A 260 4.19 -0.36 0.38
C ASN A 260 4.26 -1.77 -0.20
N LYS A 261 5.31 -2.10 -0.95
CA LYS A 261 5.48 -3.44 -1.52
C LYS A 261 5.84 -4.49 -0.48
N LEU A 262 6.60 -4.14 0.57
CA LEU A 262 6.81 -5.07 1.68
C LEU A 262 5.49 -5.48 2.36
N LYS A 263 4.49 -4.59 2.43
CA LYS A 263 3.15 -4.94 2.94
C LYS A 263 2.44 -5.97 2.06
N VAL A 264 2.59 -5.88 0.73
CA VAL A 264 2.05 -6.88 -0.21
C VAL A 264 2.71 -8.26 -0.01
N PHE A 265 4.01 -8.27 0.23
CA PHE A 265 4.79 -9.49 0.42
C PHE A 265 4.98 -9.87 1.89
N ILE A 266 4.10 -9.42 2.79
CA ILE A 266 4.30 -9.56 4.23
C ILE A 266 4.45 -11.02 4.68
N ASP A 267 3.71 -11.95 4.05
CA ASP A 267 3.78 -13.38 4.33
C ASP A 267 5.11 -14.04 3.91
N ARG A 268 5.87 -13.39 3.03
CA ARG A 268 7.18 -13.86 2.57
C ARG A 268 8.35 -13.26 3.34
N ILE A 269 8.11 -12.29 4.22
CA ILE A 269 9.18 -11.70 5.01
C ILE A 269 9.75 -12.77 5.95
N PRO A 270 11.08 -13.03 5.92
CA PRO A 270 11.72 -14.01 6.80
C PRO A 270 11.46 -13.67 8.27
N LYS A 271 11.11 -14.66 9.10
CA LYS A 271 10.76 -14.44 10.52
C LYS A 271 11.89 -13.71 11.26
N GLU A 272 13.13 -14.06 10.97
CA GLU A 272 14.33 -13.48 11.57
C GLU A 272 14.58 -12.03 11.12
N ALA A 273 14.01 -11.62 9.98
CA ALA A 273 14.13 -10.25 9.48
C ALA A 273 13.07 -9.31 10.08
N ILE A 274 11.97 -9.84 10.64
CA ILE A 274 10.83 -9.02 11.10
C ILE A 274 11.25 -8.05 12.21
N TYR A 275 11.89 -8.58 13.26
CA TYR A 275 12.40 -7.77 14.36
C TYR A 275 13.43 -6.74 13.88
N GLU A 276 14.28 -7.13 12.93
CA GLU A 276 15.31 -6.24 12.37
C GLU A 276 14.73 -5.12 11.51
N ILE A 277 13.65 -5.38 10.75
CA ILE A 277 12.92 -4.34 10.00
C ILE A 277 12.28 -3.35 10.97
N ILE A 278 11.57 -3.84 12.00
CA ILE A 278 10.96 -3.00 13.04
C ILE A 278 12.04 -2.12 13.70
N ARG A 279 13.18 -2.71 14.05
CA ARG A 279 14.33 -2.03 14.65
C ARG A 279 14.92 -0.94 13.77
N VAL A 280 15.17 -1.24 12.50
CA VAL A 280 15.67 -0.24 11.55
C VAL A 280 14.68 0.91 11.38
N ILE A 281 13.36 0.63 11.34
CA ILE A 281 12.33 1.67 11.24
C ILE A 281 12.35 2.57 12.48
N TYR A 282 12.19 2.04 13.70
CA TYR A 282 12.05 2.89 14.87
C TYR A 282 13.34 3.67 15.19
N LYS A 283 14.53 3.08 14.95
CA LYS A 283 15.82 3.77 15.15
C LYS A 283 16.05 4.92 14.17
N ASN A 284 15.37 4.91 13.02
CA ASN A 284 15.59 5.87 11.94
C ASN A 284 14.34 6.67 11.55
N ALA A 285 13.28 6.62 12.36
CA ALA A 285 11.99 7.26 12.07
C ALA A 285 12.12 8.73 11.64
N GLY A 286 12.94 9.52 12.34
CA GLY A 286 13.18 10.94 12.02
C GLY A 286 13.97 11.20 10.73
N LYS A 287 14.49 10.17 10.05
CA LYS A 287 15.17 10.28 8.75
C LYS A 287 14.23 10.05 7.58
N PHE A 288 13.03 9.52 7.80
CA PHE A 288 12.09 9.22 6.73
C PHE A 288 11.33 10.47 6.33
N SER A 289 11.24 10.72 5.02
CA SER A 289 10.58 11.92 4.52
C SER A 289 9.08 11.90 4.76
N ILE A 290 8.53 13.03 5.18
CA ILE A 290 7.08 13.30 5.26
C ILE A 290 6.56 13.84 3.91
N LYS A 291 7.44 14.21 2.97
CA LYS A 291 7.03 14.65 1.63
C LYS A 291 6.19 13.57 0.92
N GLY A 292 5.13 14.00 0.23
CA GLY A 292 4.18 13.10 -0.41
C GLY A 292 2.99 12.70 0.48
N GLU A 293 2.87 13.30 1.66
CA GLU A 293 1.64 13.30 2.46
C GLU A 293 0.44 13.79 1.61
N GLY A 294 -0.64 13.01 1.60
CA GLY A 294 -1.81 13.25 0.74
C GLY A 294 -1.73 12.71 -0.70
N SER A 295 -0.57 12.17 -1.14
CA SER A 295 -0.46 11.47 -2.42
C SER A 295 -0.93 10.01 -2.31
N ILE A 296 -1.40 9.42 -3.43
CA ILE A 296 -1.82 8.01 -3.49
C ILE A 296 -0.73 7.04 -2.98
N GLY A 297 0.54 7.39 -3.14
CA GLY A 297 1.67 6.57 -2.70
C GLY A 297 2.06 6.73 -1.23
N GLY A 298 1.59 7.78 -0.53
CA GLY A 298 2.01 8.10 0.83
C GLY A 298 3.48 8.51 0.98
N SER A 299 3.85 9.03 2.15
CA SER A 299 5.23 9.41 2.46
C SER A 299 6.03 8.22 3.01
N GLU A 300 7.37 8.34 3.00
CA GLU A 300 8.26 7.32 3.59
C GLU A 300 7.94 7.11 5.07
N TYR A 301 7.73 8.22 5.80
CA TYR A 301 7.39 8.20 7.21
C TYR A 301 6.11 7.42 7.49
N HIS A 302 4.99 7.78 6.82
CA HIS A 302 3.70 7.12 7.03
C HIS A 302 3.70 5.65 6.59
N ASN A 303 4.35 5.32 5.47
CA ASN A 303 4.43 3.94 5.00
C ASN A 303 5.33 3.07 5.90
N SER A 304 6.38 3.64 6.49
CA SER A 304 7.21 2.93 7.48
C SER A 304 6.43 2.58 8.75
N ILE A 305 5.60 3.51 9.25
CA ILE A 305 4.74 3.29 10.42
C ILE A 305 3.68 2.23 10.11
N SER A 306 3.03 2.36 8.94
CA SER A 306 2.04 1.38 8.48
C SER A 306 2.64 -0.02 8.37
N LEU A 307 3.85 -0.15 7.82
CA LEU A 307 4.56 -1.43 7.76
C LEU A 307 4.92 -1.95 9.16
N LEU A 308 5.47 -1.11 10.04
CA LEU A 308 5.82 -1.50 11.41
C LEU A 308 4.60 -2.05 12.16
N LEU A 309 3.49 -1.33 12.16
CA LEU A 309 2.27 -1.75 12.86
C LEU A 309 1.68 -3.03 12.26
N LEU A 310 1.74 -3.19 10.94
CA LEU A 310 1.28 -4.41 10.27
C LEU A 310 2.16 -5.62 10.66
N LEU A 311 3.49 -5.44 10.71
CA LEU A 311 4.41 -6.48 11.17
C LEU A 311 4.16 -6.86 12.63
N VAL A 312 3.99 -5.88 13.51
CA VAL A 312 3.70 -6.13 14.93
C VAL A 312 2.35 -6.84 15.09
N ASN A 313 1.33 -6.44 14.33
CA ASN A 313 0.00 -7.04 14.45
C ASN A 313 -0.07 -8.45 13.87
N ASP A 314 0.51 -8.69 12.69
CA ASP A 314 0.26 -9.91 11.92
C ASP A 314 1.35 -10.97 12.11
N LYS A 315 2.55 -10.57 12.52
CA LYS A 315 3.73 -11.45 12.51
C LYS A 315 4.40 -11.65 13.86
N ILE A 316 4.13 -10.80 14.85
CA ILE A 316 4.63 -10.98 16.21
C ILE A 316 3.60 -11.79 17.01
N GLU A 317 4.09 -12.76 17.79
CA GLU A 317 3.26 -13.54 18.71
C GLU A 317 2.59 -12.60 19.75
N LYS A 318 1.31 -12.83 20.05
CA LYS A 318 0.49 -11.92 20.88
C LYS A 318 1.14 -11.57 22.22
N ASP A 319 1.74 -12.56 22.89
CA ASP A 319 2.43 -12.40 24.17
C ASP A 319 3.70 -11.54 24.09
N LYS A 320 4.30 -11.40 22.89
CA LYS A 320 5.50 -10.59 22.66
C LYS A 320 5.19 -9.17 22.17
N ILE A 321 3.97 -8.91 21.68
CA ILE A 321 3.58 -7.60 21.13
C ILE A 321 3.88 -6.46 22.10
N GLN A 322 3.51 -6.61 23.38
CA GLN A 322 3.76 -5.57 24.39
C GLN A 322 5.25 -5.24 24.48
N SER A 323 6.12 -6.24 24.63
CA SER A 323 7.56 -6.03 24.77
C SER A 323 8.19 -5.35 23.55
N VAL A 324 7.72 -5.68 22.34
CA VAL A 324 8.19 -5.06 21.10
C VAL A 324 7.76 -3.59 21.03
N LEU A 325 6.51 -3.28 21.41
CA LEU A 325 6.03 -1.90 21.43
C LEU A 325 6.76 -1.05 22.48
N GLU A 326 7.07 -1.63 23.65
CA GLU A 326 7.90 -0.98 24.68
C GLU A 326 9.30 -0.66 24.15
N GLU A 327 9.97 -1.63 23.49
CA GLU A 327 11.26 -1.40 22.82
C GLU A 327 11.14 -0.26 21.80
N VAL A 328 10.14 -0.29 20.92
CA VAL A 328 9.92 0.71 19.87
C VAL A 328 9.81 2.14 20.45
N VAL A 329 8.97 2.32 21.47
CA VAL A 329 8.70 3.66 22.02
C VAL A 329 9.81 4.16 22.96
N MET A 330 10.59 3.26 23.55
CA MET A 330 11.69 3.62 24.45
C MET A 330 13.01 3.86 23.70
N ASP A 331 13.27 3.10 22.65
CA ASP A 331 14.58 3.12 21.95
C ASP A 331 14.59 3.97 20.67
N THR A 332 13.43 4.40 20.16
CA THR A 332 13.40 5.38 19.05
C THR A 332 14.05 6.69 19.45
N GLN A 333 14.96 7.23 18.64
CA GLN A 333 15.58 8.55 18.89
C GLN A 333 14.65 9.73 18.60
N TYR A 334 13.53 9.46 17.93
CA TYR A 334 12.62 10.50 17.45
C TYR A 334 11.33 10.50 18.28
N LEU A 335 11.26 11.41 19.27
CA LEU A 335 10.18 11.44 20.27
C LEU A 335 8.76 11.58 19.68
N PRO A 336 8.51 12.38 18.62
CA PRO A 336 7.20 12.40 17.95
C PRO A 336 6.72 11.00 17.53
N PHE A 337 7.63 10.15 17.08
CA PHE A 337 7.31 8.78 16.69
C PHE A 337 6.87 7.93 17.87
N ALA A 338 7.58 7.99 19.01
CA ALA A 338 7.16 7.30 20.23
C ALA A 338 5.72 7.68 20.61
N VAL A 339 5.41 8.98 20.58
CA VAL A 339 4.06 9.47 20.90
C VAL A 339 3.00 8.99 19.91
N LEU A 340 3.35 9.00 18.62
CA LEU A 340 2.47 8.54 17.56
C LEU A 340 2.18 7.03 17.65
N ILE A 341 3.17 6.21 17.97
CA ILE A 341 2.96 4.75 18.15
C ILE A 341 1.98 4.49 19.28
N VAL A 342 2.12 5.16 20.44
CA VAL A 342 1.15 5.03 21.55
C VAL A 342 -0.26 5.45 21.10
N HIS A 343 -0.36 6.55 20.35
CA HIS A 343 -1.63 7.03 19.81
C HIS A 343 -2.30 6.01 18.86
N LEU A 344 -1.51 5.36 17.99
CA LEU A 344 -2.01 4.36 17.04
C LEU A 344 -2.34 3.01 17.69
N CYS A 345 -1.79 2.72 18.88
CA CYS A 345 -2.17 1.55 19.67
C CYS A 345 -3.53 1.71 20.37
N GLN A 346 -4.14 2.89 20.36
CA GLN A 346 -5.46 3.11 20.95
C GLN A 346 -6.57 2.50 20.08
N ARG A 347 -7.44 1.69 20.69
CA ARG A 347 -8.62 1.16 20.02
C ARG A 347 -9.66 2.26 19.83
N ARG A 348 -9.73 2.85 18.63
CA ARG A 348 -10.72 3.87 18.26
C ARG A 348 -11.95 3.32 17.50
N GLY A 349 -12.03 2.00 17.29
CA GLY A 349 -13.14 1.34 16.58
C GLY A 349 -12.85 -0.11 16.16
N GLY A 350 -13.52 -0.60 15.12
CA GLY A 350 -13.25 -1.90 14.46
C GLY A 350 -11.99 -1.89 13.60
N GLY A 351 -10.88 -1.42 14.16
CA GLY A 351 -9.62 -1.19 13.45
C GLY A 351 -8.88 -2.46 13.04
N LEU A 352 -7.97 -2.30 12.07
CA LEU A 352 -7.18 -3.37 11.46
C LEU A 352 -6.18 -4.05 12.42
N PHE A 353 -5.81 -3.40 13.53
CA PHE A 353 -4.75 -3.87 14.42
C PHE A 353 -5.27 -4.60 15.67
N HIS A 354 -6.18 -5.56 15.47
CA HIS A 354 -6.84 -6.28 16.56
C HIS A 354 -5.88 -6.95 17.56
N ASN A 355 -4.81 -7.59 17.07
CA ASN A 355 -3.86 -8.29 17.94
C ASN A 355 -3.08 -7.29 18.81
N ILE A 356 -2.76 -6.10 18.29
CA ILE A 356 -2.20 -5.01 19.09
C ILE A 356 -3.18 -4.60 20.17
N TYR A 357 -4.43 -4.30 19.80
CA TYR A 357 -5.43 -3.79 20.75
C TYR A 357 -5.75 -4.76 21.89
N GLU A 358 -5.68 -6.07 21.64
CA GLU A 358 -5.90 -7.10 22.67
C GLU A 358 -4.69 -7.35 23.58
N SER A 359 -3.48 -7.14 23.06
CA SER A 359 -2.25 -7.55 23.75
C SER A 359 -1.55 -6.39 24.44
N VAL A 360 -1.85 -5.14 24.06
CA VAL A 360 -1.17 -3.96 24.58
C VAL A 360 -1.73 -3.52 25.94
N ASN A 361 -0.86 -3.36 26.93
CA ASN A 361 -1.15 -2.59 28.13
C ASN A 361 -0.89 -1.11 27.82
N LEU A 362 -1.95 -0.43 27.36
CA LEU A 362 -1.86 0.96 26.91
C LEU A 362 -1.46 1.92 28.04
N ASP A 363 -1.98 1.70 29.25
CA ASP A 363 -1.65 2.55 30.42
C ASP A 363 -0.15 2.46 30.74
N LYS A 364 0.45 1.27 30.68
CA LYS A 364 1.89 1.09 30.87
C LYS A 364 2.69 1.86 29.80
N LEU A 365 2.33 1.68 28.53
CA LEU A 365 3.03 2.32 27.41
C LEU A 365 2.93 3.86 27.46
N GLN A 366 1.75 4.39 27.80
CA GLN A 366 1.53 5.82 28.01
C GLN A 366 2.40 6.38 29.13
N ASN A 367 2.47 5.66 30.27
CA ASN A 367 3.27 6.08 31.42
C ASN A 367 4.76 6.10 31.11
N GLU A 368 5.27 5.09 30.39
CA GLU A 368 6.68 5.03 29.98
C GLU A 368 7.05 6.20 29.07
N VAL A 369 6.25 6.46 28.03
CA VAL A 369 6.50 7.58 27.11
C VAL A 369 6.32 8.93 27.81
N ALA A 370 5.31 9.10 28.68
CA ALA A 370 5.11 10.33 29.45
C ALA A 370 6.30 10.61 30.39
N ASN A 371 6.82 9.59 31.07
CA ASN A 371 8.00 9.72 31.92
C ASN A 371 9.25 10.06 31.10
N ARG A 372 9.39 9.43 29.92
CA ARG A 372 10.47 9.73 28.97
C ARG A 372 10.43 11.19 28.50
N LEU A 373 9.26 11.69 28.10
CA LEU A 373 9.05 13.09 27.70
C LEU A 373 9.35 14.05 28.86
N LYS A 374 8.86 13.75 30.07
CA LYS A 374 9.13 14.56 31.25
C LYS A 374 10.63 14.66 31.52
N LYS A 375 11.34 13.53 31.53
CA LYS A 375 12.78 13.49 31.75
C LYS A 375 13.53 14.35 30.71
N TYR A 376 13.20 14.13 29.44
CA TYR A 376 13.89 14.78 28.32
C TYR A 376 13.60 16.27 28.18
N PHE A 377 12.36 16.71 28.38
CA PHE A 377 11.99 18.12 28.18
C PHE A 377 12.01 18.93 29.47
N VAL A 378 11.49 18.38 30.57
CA VAL A 378 11.32 19.12 31.82
C VAL A 378 12.58 19.02 32.68
N ASP A 379 13.05 17.80 32.95
CA ASP A 379 14.15 17.60 33.89
C ASP A 379 15.48 18.07 33.28
N GLU A 380 15.67 17.84 31.97
CA GLU A 380 16.84 18.30 31.19
C GLU A 380 16.68 19.75 30.65
N LYS A 381 15.56 20.42 30.92
CA LYS A 381 15.27 21.83 30.52
C LYS A 381 15.45 22.11 29.03
N ARG A 382 14.96 21.19 28.19
CA ARG A 382 15.05 21.30 26.73
C ARG A 382 13.84 22.04 26.16
N ASP A 383 13.98 22.63 24.99
CA ASP A 383 12.91 23.41 24.36
C ASP A 383 12.26 22.64 23.22
N ILE A 384 11.01 22.21 23.45
CA ILE A 384 10.25 21.45 22.46
C ILE A 384 9.93 22.27 21.20
N PHE A 385 9.80 23.60 21.29
CA PHE A 385 9.50 24.44 20.14
C PHE A 385 10.71 24.62 19.21
N GLU A 386 11.92 24.43 19.71
CA GLU A 386 13.16 24.48 18.95
C GLU A 386 13.54 23.09 18.40
N GLU A 387 13.29 22.02 19.15
CA GLU A 387 13.72 20.67 18.78
C GLU A 387 12.71 19.88 17.95
N ILE A 388 11.41 20.12 18.12
CA ILE A 388 10.36 19.43 17.36
C ILE A 388 9.67 20.43 16.45
N THR A 389 9.98 20.37 15.16
CA THR A 389 9.41 21.30 14.18
C THR A 389 7.99 20.89 13.75
N GLU A 390 7.24 21.81 13.16
CA GLU A 390 5.91 21.48 12.60
C GLU A 390 5.99 20.50 11.41
N LYS A 391 7.12 20.47 10.69
CA LYS A 391 7.33 19.55 9.56
C LYS A 391 7.45 18.08 9.98
N ASP A 392 7.59 17.84 11.29
CA ASP A 392 7.98 16.58 11.92
C ASP A 392 6.79 15.90 12.65
N GLY A 393 5.56 16.25 12.29
CA GLY A 393 4.34 15.86 13.02
C GLY A 393 4.00 16.83 14.17
N GLY A 394 4.83 17.85 14.38
CA GLY A 394 4.56 19.02 15.21
C GLY A 394 4.71 18.80 16.71
N CYS A 395 5.45 19.69 17.36
CA CYS A 395 5.50 19.80 18.83
C CYS A 395 4.10 19.82 19.46
N ILE A 396 3.10 20.31 18.73
CA ILE A 396 1.70 20.38 19.19
C ILE A 396 1.06 19.02 19.35
N PHE A 397 1.28 18.10 18.40
CA PHE A 397 0.80 16.74 18.55
C PHE A 397 1.39 16.10 19.80
N VAL A 398 2.69 16.27 20.01
CA VAL A 398 3.39 15.76 21.21
C VAL A 398 2.82 16.36 22.49
N LEU A 399 2.69 17.69 22.56
CA LEU A 399 2.16 18.39 23.74
C LEU A 399 0.70 18.02 24.02
N TYR A 400 -0.13 17.91 22.97
CA TYR A 400 -1.53 17.56 23.11
C TYR A 400 -1.68 16.12 23.60
N GLN A 401 -1.04 15.15 22.95
CA GLN A 401 -1.13 13.75 23.37
C GLN A 401 -0.54 13.55 24.77
N TRP A 402 0.60 14.18 25.09
CA TRP A 402 1.16 14.08 26.44
C TRP A 402 0.25 14.74 27.49
N GLY A 403 -0.16 15.99 27.28
CA GLY A 403 -0.95 16.77 28.24
C GLY A 403 -2.35 16.20 28.46
N SER A 404 -2.97 15.65 27.42
CA SER A 404 -4.27 14.97 27.51
C SER A 404 -4.17 13.53 28.02
N ASN A 405 -2.97 13.00 28.26
CA ASN A 405 -2.75 11.58 28.51
C ASN A 405 -3.39 10.70 27.41
N TRP A 406 -3.03 10.99 26.16
CA TRP A 406 -3.59 10.44 24.93
C TRP A 406 -5.13 10.46 24.94
N GLU A 407 -5.69 11.64 25.15
CA GLU A 407 -7.14 11.94 25.12
C GLU A 407 -7.98 11.28 26.24
N ILE A 408 -7.34 10.69 27.26
CA ILE A 408 -8.03 10.12 28.43
C ILE A 408 -8.31 11.18 29.51
N PHE A 409 -7.49 12.22 29.58
CA PHE A 409 -7.55 13.32 30.54
C PHE A 409 -7.55 12.87 32.02
N LYS A 410 -6.81 11.80 32.32
CA LYS A 410 -6.55 11.30 33.67
C LYS A 410 -5.09 11.53 34.08
N GLY A 411 -4.84 11.52 35.38
CA GLY A 411 -3.49 11.71 35.95
C GLY A 411 -3.07 13.18 36.05
N ASN A 412 -1.76 13.42 36.10
CA ASN A 412 -1.18 14.76 36.32
C ASN A 412 -0.41 15.30 35.11
N ASN A 413 -0.48 14.65 33.94
CA ASN A 413 0.27 15.06 32.75
C ASN A 413 -0.12 16.47 32.28
N ASN A 414 -1.39 16.84 32.35
CA ASN A 414 -1.83 18.21 32.04
C ASN A 414 -1.11 19.27 32.88
N LYS A 415 -0.99 19.05 34.19
CA LYS A 415 -0.29 19.98 35.10
C LYS A 415 1.20 20.08 34.77
N ILE A 416 1.83 18.94 34.45
CA ILE A 416 3.25 18.89 34.06
C ILE A 416 3.46 19.67 32.76
N VAL A 417 2.67 19.36 31.72
CA VAL A 417 2.74 20.00 30.41
C VAL A 417 2.42 21.49 30.50
N ASN A 418 1.38 21.89 31.24
CA ASN A 418 1.04 23.29 31.46
C ASN A 418 2.20 24.06 32.09
N LYS A 419 2.76 23.53 33.19
CA LYS A 419 3.88 24.19 33.87
C LYS A 419 5.11 24.29 32.96
N TYR A 420 5.41 23.23 32.23
CA TYR A 420 6.52 23.19 31.29
C TYR A 420 6.34 24.21 30.14
N VAL A 421 5.20 24.19 29.45
CA VAL A 421 4.93 25.14 28.35
C VAL A 421 4.96 26.58 28.86
N LEU A 422 4.29 26.89 29.98
CA LEU A 422 4.33 28.23 30.59
C LEU A 422 5.75 28.68 30.93
N SER A 423 6.65 27.77 31.32
CA SER A 423 8.06 28.10 31.58
C SER A 423 8.85 28.46 30.32
N LEU A 424 8.43 27.99 29.14
CA LEU A 424 9.05 28.33 27.85
C LEU A 424 8.50 29.63 27.24
N ILE A 425 7.19 29.86 27.38
CA ILE A 425 6.50 31.00 26.73
C ILE A 425 6.38 32.22 27.64
N GLY A 426 6.65 32.09 28.95
CA GLY A 426 6.34 33.12 29.95
C GLY A 426 7.07 34.45 29.75
N ASP A 427 8.30 34.39 29.22
CA ASP A 427 9.17 35.55 29.01
C ASP A 427 9.59 35.73 27.54
N ASP A 428 8.96 35.01 26.61
CA ASP A 428 9.26 35.05 25.18
C ASP A 428 7.98 35.27 24.38
N ALA A 429 7.76 36.51 23.92
CA ALA A 429 6.59 36.91 23.15
C ALA A 429 6.44 36.12 21.84
N LYS A 430 7.56 35.78 21.19
CA LYS A 430 7.55 35.04 19.92
C LYS A 430 7.12 33.59 20.15
N LYS A 431 7.66 32.94 21.19
CA LYS A 431 7.23 31.58 21.56
C LYS A 431 5.79 31.55 22.04
N PHE A 432 5.35 32.56 22.78
CA PHE A 432 3.93 32.70 23.15
C PHE A 432 3.01 32.77 21.93
N VAL A 433 3.33 33.61 20.94
CA VAL A 433 2.52 33.70 19.72
C VAL A 433 2.62 32.43 18.88
N LYS A 434 3.81 31.82 18.78
CA LYS A 434 3.98 30.51 18.13
C LYS A 434 3.08 29.46 18.78
N PHE A 435 3.06 29.39 20.10
CA PHE A 435 2.13 28.54 20.84
C PHE A 435 0.67 28.88 20.51
N LEU A 436 0.24 30.14 20.58
CA LEU A 436 -1.15 30.50 20.25
C LEU A 436 -1.53 30.14 18.81
N MET A 437 -0.71 30.50 17.81
CA MET A 437 -0.98 30.17 16.41
C MET A 437 -1.18 28.66 16.22
N SER A 438 -0.38 27.87 16.93
CA SER A 438 -0.44 26.42 16.89
C SER A 438 -1.71 25.82 17.53
N GLN A 439 -2.43 26.59 18.35
CA GLN A 439 -3.72 26.21 18.92
C GLN A 439 -4.92 26.65 18.07
N LYS A 440 -4.71 27.48 17.03
CA LYS A 440 -5.74 27.81 16.03
C LYS A 440 -5.86 26.62 15.07
N GLY A 441 -6.97 25.89 15.10
CA GLY A 441 -7.25 24.83 14.12
C GLY A 441 -7.17 23.38 14.61
N ILE A 442 -7.61 23.06 15.83
CA ILE A 442 -7.90 21.66 16.23
C ILE A 442 -9.27 21.19 15.65
N THR A 443 -10.04 22.06 14.99
CA THR A 443 -11.36 21.74 14.42
C THR A 443 -11.47 22.20 12.97
N PHE A 444 -12.01 21.32 12.10
CA PHE A 444 -12.33 21.52 10.68
C PHE A 444 -13.42 22.59 10.41
N SER A 445 -13.54 23.63 11.23
CA SER A 445 -14.46 24.75 11.05
C SER A 445 -13.80 26.05 11.47
N ASP A 446 -13.74 26.98 10.52
CA ASP A 446 -13.19 28.35 10.56
C ASP A 446 -11.80 28.51 11.23
N ASP A 447 -10.79 28.72 10.38
CA ASP A 447 -9.35 28.94 10.67
C ASP A 447 -9.03 30.17 11.56
N THR A 448 -10.02 30.74 12.24
CA THR A 448 -9.92 32.05 12.91
C THR A 448 -10.29 32.03 14.39
N VAL A 449 -10.75 30.92 14.99
CA VAL A 449 -11.23 30.90 16.38
C VAL A 449 -10.53 29.84 17.25
N PHE A 450 -10.17 30.22 18.48
CA PHE A 450 -9.60 29.31 19.48
C PHE A 450 -10.67 28.45 20.13
N SER A 451 -10.47 27.12 20.17
CA SER A 451 -11.29 26.23 21.01
C SER A 451 -10.83 26.29 22.46
N LEU A 452 -11.21 27.37 23.16
CA LEU A 452 -10.80 27.59 24.56
C LEU A 452 -11.23 26.44 25.47
N LYS A 453 -12.38 25.81 25.22
CA LYS A 453 -12.81 24.63 25.99
C LYS A 453 -11.80 23.49 25.92
N GLU A 454 -11.25 23.19 24.75
CA GLU A 454 -10.23 22.14 24.59
C GLU A 454 -8.87 22.57 25.16
N ILE A 455 -8.48 23.82 24.94
CA ILE A 455 -7.24 24.39 25.51
C ILE A 455 -7.27 24.31 27.04
N ASN A 456 -8.40 24.59 27.68
CA ASN A 456 -8.55 24.56 29.15
C ASN A 456 -8.30 23.18 29.77
N ARG A 457 -8.41 22.10 28.98
CA ARG A 457 -8.23 20.73 29.49
C ARG A 457 -6.76 20.46 29.82
N ILE A 458 -5.84 21.17 29.16
CA ILE A 458 -4.40 21.03 29.35
C ILE A 458 -3.81 22.27 30.00
N TYR A 459 -4.18 23.47 29.52
CA TYR A 459 -3.52 24.72 29.88
C TYR A 459 -4.39 25.65 30.73
N SER A 460 -3.76 26.39 31.63
CA SER A 460 -4.42 27.45 32.41
C SER A 460 -4.74 28.64 31.52
N ILE A 461 -6.00 28.77 31.09
CA ILE A 461 -6.43 29.90 30.26
C ILE A 461 -6.23 31.24 30.98
N ALA A 462 -6.40 31.27 32.31
CA ALA A 462 -6.16 32.47 33.10
C ALA A 462 -4.69 32.96 32.99
N ASP A 463 -3.73 32.04 33.00
CA ASP A 463 -2.32 32.39 32.85
C ASP A 463 -1.97 32.75 31.40
N LEU A 464 -2.55 32.04 30.42
CA LEU A 464 -2.43 32.42 29.01
C LEU A 464 -3.00 33.81 28.74
N ASN A 465 -4.11 34.19 29.38
CA ASN A 465 -4.67 35.53 29.27
C ASN A 465 -3.76 36.60 29.90
N LYS A 466 -3.11 36.31 31.04
CA LYS A 466 -2.11 37.22 31.61
C LYS A 466 -0.94 37.43 30.65
N LEU A 467 -0.46 36.37 30.00
CA LEU A 467 0.60 36.48 29.00
C LEU A 467 0.15 37.24 27.74
N ALA A 468 -1.07 37.00 27.28
CA ALA A 468 -1.66 37.75 26.17
C ALA A 468 -1.72 39.27 26.47
N GLU A 469 -2.20 39.64 27.66
CA GLU A 469 -2.20 41.05 28.10
C GLU A 469 -0.78 41.62 28.26
N LYS A 470 0.19 40.81 28.72
CA LYS A 470 1.60 41.20 28.83
C LYS A 470 2.23 41.50 27.46
N PHE A 471 1.93 40.69 26.44
CA PHE A 471 2.64 40.72 25.15
C PHE A 471 1.89 41.44 24.01
N LYS A 472 0.63 41.84 24.18
CA LYS A 472 -0.17 42.47 23.10
C LYS A 472 0.52 43.67 22.42
N ASP A 473 1.29 44.45 23.19
CA ASP A 473 1.97 45.66 22.71
C ASP A 473 3.47 45.44 22.45
N ASP A 474 3.97 44.20 22.52
CA ASP A 474 5.40 43.89 22.39
C ASP A 474 5.95 44.36 21.03
N PRO A 475 7.05 45.15 21.01
CA PRO A 475 7.58 45.75 19.78
C PRO A 475 8.26 44.73 18.85
N THR A 476 8.59 43.53 19.33
CA THR A 476 9.23 42.48 18.52
C THR A 476 8.23 41.72 17.63
N LEU A 477 6.94 41.84 17.92
CA LEU A 477 5.87 41.15 17.20
C LEU A 477 5.46 41.92 15.93
N SER A 478 5.27 41.17 14.85
CA SER A 478 4.67 41.64 13.59
C SER A 478 3.17 41.91 13.76
N SER A 479 2.58 42.65 12.83
CA SER A 479 1.14 42.96 12.85
C SER A 479 0.26 41.70 12.91
N LYS A 480 0.63 40.65 12.18
CA LYS A 480 -0.09 39.36 12.17
C LYS A 480 0.02 38.59 13.50
N GLU A 481 1.17 38.70 14.16
CA GLU A 481 1.38 38.09 15.48
C GLU A 481 0.56 38.81 16.56
N LYS A 482 0.50 40.15 16.51
CA LYS A 482 -0.35 40.96 17.39
C LYS A 482 -1.84 40.67 17.18
N GLU A 483 -2.28 40.59 15.93
CA GLU A 483 -3.65 40.18 15.57
C GLU A 483 -4.00 38.81 16.18
N THR A 484 -3.05 37.87 16.24
CA THR A 484 -3.28 36.57 16.89
C THR A 484 -3.55 36.69 18.39
N ILE A 485 -2.85 37.58 19.10
CA ILE A 485 -3.11 37.87 20.51
C ILE A 485 -4.47 38.55 20.69
N GLU A 486 -4.81 39.51 19.83
CA GLU A 486 -6.10 40.21 19.88
C GLU A 486 -7.28 39.26 19.69
N ILE A 487 -7.20 38.35 18.72
CA ILE A 487 -8.21 37.31 18.52
C ILE A 487 -8.35 36.46 19.78
N PHE A 488 -7.23 36.03 20.40
CA PHE A 488 -7.27 35.23 21.63
C PHE A 488 -7.96 35.98 22.78
N LEU A 489 -7.60 37.25 23.01
CA LEU A 489 -8.20 38.09 24.04
C LEU A 489 -9.71 38.29 23.82
N LYS A 490 -10.14 38.44 22.57
CA LYS A 490 -11.57 38.53 22.22
C LYS A 490 -12.29 37.21 22.53
N THR A 491 -11.74 36.08 22.07
CA THR A 491 -12.32 34.76 22.33
C THR A 491 -12.39 34.45 23.83
N TYR A 492 -11.39 34.87 24.62
CA TYR A 492 -11.39 34.70 26.07
C TYR A 492 -12.51 35.47 26.76
N LYS A 493 -12.76 36.72 26.35
CA LYS A 493 -13.87 37.53 26.87
C LYS A 493 -15.22 36.87 26.59
N ASP A 494 -15.39 36.28 25.41
CA ASP A 494 -16.64 35.60 25.05
C ASP A 494 -16.79 34.27 25.81
N PHE A 495 -15.71 33.51 25.99
CA PHE A 495 -15.71 32.28 26.78
C PHE A 495 -16.10 32.54 28.24
N LYS A 496 -15.55 33.59 28.87
CA LYS A 496 -15.92 33.99 30.25
C LYS A 496 -17.35 34.49 30.43
N LYS A 497 -18.02 34.94 29.36
CA LYS A 497 -19.42 35.35 29.42
C LYS A 497 -20.40 34.16 29.34
N ASN A 498 -19.91 33.02 28.86
CA ASN A 498 -20.69 31.80 28.61
C ASN A 498 -20.41 30.69 29.64
N GLU A 499 -19.43 30.87 30.55
CA GLU A 499 -19.29 30.13 31.82
C GLU A 499 -20.17 30.76 32.90
#